data_AF-A0A9D8RLX1-F1
#
_entry.id   AF-A0A9D8RLX1-F1
#
_cell.length_a   1.000
_cell.length_b   1.000
_cell.length_c   1.000
_cell.angle_alpha   90.00
_cell.angle_beta   90.00
_cell.angle_gamma   90.00
#
_symmetry.space_group_name_H-M   'P 1'
#
loop_
_entity.id
_entity.type
_entity.pdbx_description
1 polymer ?
#
loop_
_entity_poly.entity_id
_entity_poly.type
_entity_poly.pdbx_seq_one_letter_code
_entity_poly.pdbx_strand_id
1 'polypeptide(L)'
;MKRILLSLQLLWLCGCGAAGGVDVIVTNPSSYARTLESVEIEWAKLDERGITADKVIVEDEQRNQIPSQVIFDKNGVAQRLIFQASVGASAKSRYKIKEGIADNYEPKVYGRYVPERLDDYAWENNLTAYRIYGPRLSDPKTQGVDVWVKNTEKLIINEWFARNDYHHNYGEGMDCYKVGNTLGGGALAIVQESQLLLSGNYLQQECVANGPLRTEAEFIYAPVAVDGRDVVIKRRIWLDANSRFCFQEYELTGFEGEIEVAAGVVMHDVKDITQQGNWLALTEPASDSSDAERDGDILLGVILQGAEKQ
;
A
#
# COMPACT_ATOMS: atom_id res chain seq x y z
N MET A 1 11.73 -16.46 -3.69
CA MET A 1 12.38 -16.22 -2.37
C MET A 1 11.52 -16.84 -1.29
N LYS A 2 12.13 -17.46 -0.26
CA LYS A 2 11.51 -17.47 1.07
C LYS A 2 11.24 -16.01 1.37
N ARG A 3 9.97 -15.61 1.37
CA ARG A 3 9.54 -14.30 1.81
C ARG A 3 10.30 -14.01 3.12
N ILE A 4 11.24 -13.05 3.16
CA ILE A 4 11.69 -12.48 4.45
C ILE A 4 10.60 -11.49 4.90
N LEU A 5 9.37 -12.02 4.87
CA LEU A 5 8.21 -11.54 5.56
C LEU A 5 8.14 -12.40 6.81
N LEU A 6 7.48 -11.89 7.84
CA LEU A 6 6.96 -12.73 8.91
C LEU A 6 6.37 -13.99 8.27
N SER A 7 6.97 -15.15 8.56
CA SER A 7 6.51 -16.42 8.00
C SER A 7 5.46 -16.98 8.93
N LEU A 8 4.33 -17.36 8.35
CA LEU A 8 3.18 -17.83 9.10
C LEU A 8 3.23 -19.35 9.21
N GLN A 9 3.13 -19.86 10.44
CA GLN A 9 2.84 -21.26 10.70
C GLN A 9 1.49 -21.33 11.40
N LEU A 10 0.49 -21.86 10.71
CA LEU A 10 -0.79 -22.20 11.31
C LEU A 10 -0.61 -23.53 12.05
N LEU A 11 -0.77 -23.51 13.38
CA LEU A 11 -0.65 -24.71 14.21
C LEU A 11 -2.02 -25.14 14.70
N TRP A 12 -2.35 -26.38 14.41
CA TRP A 12 -3.70 -26.90 14.56
C TRP A 12 -3.76 -27.70 15.86
N LEU A 13 -4.33 -27.11 16.90
CA LEU A 13 -4.64 -27.86 18.11
C LEU A 13 -6.13 -28.24 18.07
N CYS A 14 -6.41 -29.46 17.62
CA CYS A 14 -7.70 -30.11 17.85
C CYS A 14 -7.82 -30.47 19.35
N GLY A 15 -8.11 -29.48 20.18
CA GLY A 15 -8.55 -29.71 21.55
C GLY A 15 -10.06 -29.86 21.57
N CYS A 16 -10.57 -31.03 21.96
CA CYS A 16 -12.00 -31.19 22.30
C CYS A 16 -12.33 -30.29 23.50
N GLY A 17 -12.80 -29.08 23.22
CA GLY A 17 -13.28 -28.12 24.21
C GLY A 17 -13.92 -26.92 23.51
N ALA A 18 -15.16 -26.61 23.84
CA ALA A 18 -16.09 -25.75 23.10
C ALA A 18 -15.78 -24.23 23.12
N ALA A 19 -14.53 -23.82 22.85
CA ALA A 19 -14.15 -22.43 22.56
C ALA A 19 -13.19 -22.40 21.36
N GLY A 20 -13.75 -22.76 20.19
CA GLY A 20 -13.05 -22.94 18.92
C GLY A 20 -12.28 -21.71 18.47
N GLY A 21 -11.23 -21.95 17.67
CA GLY A 21 -10.36 -20.92 17.12
C GLY A 21 -9.12 -21.54 16.47
N VAL A 22 -8.31 -20.71 15.82
CA VAL A 22 -7.08 -21.07 15.11
C VAL A 22 -5.90 -20.39 15.79
N ASP A 23 -4.93 -21.18 16.22
CA ASP A 23 -3.64 -20.68 16.67
C ASP A 23 -2.75 -20.32 15.47
N VAL A 24 -2.29 -19.08 15.45
CA VAL A 24 -1.40 -18.55 14.43
C VAL A 24 -0.06 -18.24 15.08
N ILE A 25 1.01 -18.82 14.56
CA ILE A 25 2.37 -18.50 14.96
C ILE A 25 3.02 -17.68 13.86
N VAL A 26 3.41 -16.45 14.22
CA VAL A 26 4.11 -15.53 13.35
C VAL A 26 5.60 -15.62 13.70
N THR A 27 6.44 -15.97 12.73
CA THR A 27 7.89 -16.16 12.92
C THR A 27 8.69 -15.06 12.24
N ASN A 28 9.58 -14.41 12.98
CA ASN A 28 10.57 -13.48 12.45
C ASN A 28 11.96 -14.14 12.46
N PRO A 29 12.49 -14.59 11.30
CA PRO A 29 13.81 -15.19 11.23
C PRO A 29 14.95 -14.15 11.17
N SER A 30 14.65 -12.85 11.07
CA SER A 30 15.68 -11.82 10.90
C SER A 30 16.39 -11.49 12.22
N SER A 31 17.53 -10.80 12.12
CA SER A 31 18.34 -10.36 13.27
C SER A 31 17.82 -9.08 13.94
N TYR A 32 16.71 -8.52 13.46
CA TYR A 32 16.10 -7.30 14.01
C TYR A 32 14.62 -7.53 14.29
N ALA A 33 14.08 -6.74 15.22
CA ALA A 33 12.67 -6.79 15.56
C ALA A 33 11.80 -6.26 14.41
N ARG A 34 10.61 -6.84 14.26
CA ARG A 34 9.58 -6.44 13.31
C ARG A 34 8.41 -5.94 14.13
N THR A 35 8.04 -4.67 13.99
CA THR A 35 7.02 -4.04 14.84
C THR A 35 5.85 -3.58 13.99
N LEU A 36 4.63 -3.99 14.36
CA LEU A 36 3.39 -3.65 13.67
C LEU A 36 3.43 -3.90 12.16
N GLU A 37 4.08 -4.99 11.73
CA GLU A 37 4.03 -5.41 10.33
C GLU A 37 2.76 -6.23 10.06
N SER A 38 2.12 -5.98 8.93
CA SER A 38 0.89 -6.67 8.56
C SER A 38 1.13 -8.16 8.28
N VAL A 39 0.28 -8.98 8.88
CA VAL A 39 0.14 -10.40 8.61
C VAL A 39 -1.14 -10.59 7.82
N GLU A 40 -1.06 -11.37 6.75
CA GLU A 40 -2.17 -11.65 5.85
C GLU A 40 -2.41 -13.16 5.77
N ILE A 41 -3.67 -13.56 6.00
CA ILE A 41 -4.11 -14.95 5.96
C ILE A 41 -5.21 -15.08 4.91
N GLU A 42 -5.01 -15.97 3.93
CA GLU A 42 -6.06 -16.36 3.00
C GLU A 42 -7.29 -16.87 3.76
N TRP A 43 -8.46 -16.31 3.46
CA TRP A 43 -9.70 -16.61 4.17
C TRP A 43 -10.10 -18.08 4.08
N ALA A 44 -9.81 -18.74 2.94
CA ALA A 44 -10.06 -20.17 2.75
C ALA A 44 -9.42 -21.05 3.84
N LYS A 45 -8.30 -20.62 4.44
CA LYS A 45 -7.64 -21.36 5.53
C LYS A 45 -8.36 -21.24 6.88
N LEU A 46 -9.26 -20.26 7.02
CA LEU A 46 -10.05 -19.98 8.21
C LEU A 46 -11.49 -20.49 8.08
N ASP A 47 -12.09 -20.41 6.89
CA ASP A 47 -13.48 -20.80 6.62
C ASP A 47 -13.78 -22.27 6.97
N GLU A 48 -12.82 -23.17 6.72
CA GLU A 48 -12.89 -24.59 7.10
C GLU A 48 -13.05 -24.84 8.62
N ARG A 49 -12.99 -23.78 9.44
CA ARG A 49 -13.05 -23.82 10.91
C ARG A 49 -14.36 -23.30 11.49
N GLY A 50 -15.32 -22.93 10.64
CA GLY A 50 -16.60 -22.39 11.09
C GLY A 50 -16.48 -21.01 11.72
N ILE A 51 -15.50 -20.20 11.28
CA ILE A 51 -15.33 -18.80 11.67
C ILE A 51 -15.99 -17.95 10.59
N THR A 52 -16.97 -17.12 10.95
CA THR A 52 -17.60 -16.20 9.99
C THR A 52 -16.91 -14.83 9.94
N ALA A 53 -16.97 -14.20 8.77
CA ALA A 53 -16.29 -12.92 8.51
C ALA A 53 -16.83 -11.75 9.35
N ASP A 54 -18.11 -11.80 9.74
CA ASP A 54 -18.77 -10.79 10.57
C ASP A 54 -18.44 -10.91 12.06
N LYS A 55 -17.86 -12.03 12.49
CA LYS A 55 -17.57 -12.33 13.91
C LYS A 55 -16.10 -12.59 14.19
N VAL A 56 -15.24 -12.56 13.17
CA VAL A 56 -13.83 -12.89 13.36
C VAL A 56 -13.11 -11.83 14.20
N ILE A 57 -12.35 -12.30 15.18
CA ILE A 57 -11.48 -11.48 16.01
C ILE A 57 -10.10 -12.10 16.09
N VAL A 58 -9.09 -11.28 16.39
CA VAL A 58 -7.72 -11.72 16.63
C VAL A 58 -7.32 -11.31 18.05
N GLU A 59 -6.80 -12.25 18.82
CA GLU A 59 -6.27 -12.04 20.17
C GLU A 59 -4.75 -12.25 20.19
N ASP A 60 -4.04 -11.46 20.99
CA ASP A 60 -2.62 -11.67 21.31
C ASP A 60 -2.41 -12.79 22.36
N GLU A 61 -1.17 -13.02 22.77
CA GLU A 61 -0.83 -14.03 23.80
C GLU A 61 -1.44 -13.74 25.17
N GLN A 62 -1.72 -12.46 25.46
CA GLN A 62 -2.33 -12.00 26.70
C GLN A 62 -3.88 -12.05 26.63
N ARG A 63 -4.45 -12.49 25.50
CA ARG A 63 -5.89 -12.53 25.20
C ARG A 63 -6.52 -11.14 25.06
N ASN A 64 -5.72 -10.12 24.78
CA ASN A 64 -6.28 -8.84 24.36
C ASN A 64 -6.66 -8.96 22.89
N GLN A 65 -7.83 -8.44 22.54
CA GLN A 65 -8.19 -8.27 21.15
C GLN A 65 -7.28 -7.21 20.51
N ILE A 66 -6.82 -7.48 19.30
CA ILE A 66 -6.03 -6.54 18.51
C ILE A 66 -6.81 -6.13 17.25
N PRO A 67 -6.54 -4.93 16.69
CA PRO A 67 -7.13 -4.54 15.41
C PRO A 67 -6.93 -5.60 14.34
N SER A 68 -8.03 -5.91 13.67
CA SER A 68 -8.07 -6.85 12.56
C SER A 68 -9.06 -6.39 11.51
N GLN A 69 -8.87 -6.79 10.27
CA GLN A 69 -9.73 -6.42 9.16
C GLN A 69 -9.90 -7.60 8.20
N VAL A 70 -11.14 -7.87 7.81
CA VAL A 70 -11.43 -8.78 6.70
C VAL A 70 -11.43 -7.98 5.41
N ILE A 71 -10.72 -8.46 4.41
CA ILE A 71 -10.73 -7.92 3.05
C ILE A 71 -11.68 -8.77 2.22
N PHE A 72 -12.67 -8.13 1.62
CA PHE A 72 -13.67 -8.74 0.75
C PHE A 72 -13.34 -8.45 -0.71
N ASP A 73 -13.84 -9.29 -1.61
CA ASP A 73 -13.93 -8.94 -3.03
C ASP A 73 -15.17 -8.05 -3.29
N LYS A 74 -15.33 -7.62 -4.54
CA LYS A 74 -16.46 -6.81 -5.00
C LYS A 74 -17.84 -7.45 -4.82
N ASN A 75 -17.89 -8.77 -4.66
CA ASN A 75 -19.13 -9.52 -4.44
C ASN A 75 -19.41 -9.73 -2.95
N GLY A 76 -18.58 -9.20 -2.05
CA GLY A 76 -18.71 -9.38 -0.61
C GLY A 76 -18.19 -10.73 -0.11
N VAL A 77 -17.41 -11.46 -0.91
CA VAL A 77 -16.79 -12.72 -0.49
C VAL A 77 -15.49 -12.41 0.23
N ALA A 78 -15.36 -12.90 1.48
CA ALA A 78 -14.15 -12.71 2.26
C ALA A 78 -12.96 -13.41 1.58
N GLN A 79 -11.91 -12.64 1.31
CA GLN A 79 -10.70 -13.12 0.63
C GLN A 79 -9.57 -13.34 1.62
N ARG A 80 -9.42 -12.42 2.59
CA ARG A 80 -8.27 -12.38 3.49
C ARG A 80 -8.63 -11.82 4.86
N LEU A 81 -7.97 -12.30 5.91
CA LEU A 81 -7.90 -11.64 7.20
C LEU A 81 -6.53 -10.99 7.35
N ILE A 82 -6.50 -9.73 7.77
CA ILE A 82 -5.28 -9.01 8.11
C ILE A 82 -5.29 -8.52 9.56
N PHE A 83 -4.12 -8.53 10.19
CA PHE A 83 -3.84 -7.91 11.49
C PHE A 83 -2.35 -7.51 11.52
N GLN A 84 -1.90 -6.75 12.52
CA GLN A 84 -0.50 -6.36 12.64
C GLN A 84 0.20 -7.10 13.78
N ALA A 85 1.36 -7.67 13.48
CA ALA A 85 2.16 -8.42 14.44
C ALA A 85 3.44 -7.68 14.81
N SER A 86 3.82 -7.78 16.09
CA SER A 86 5.15 -7.39 16.56
C SER A 86 5.90 -8.62 17.03
N VAL A 87 7.04 -8.90 16.41
CA VAL A 87 7.85 -10.09 16.66
C VAL A 87 9.32 -9.69 16.82
N GLY A 88 9.91 -10.05 17.96
CA GLY A 88 11.33 -9.79 18.24
C GLY A 88 12.28 -10.42 17.21
N ALA A 89 13.54 -10.01 17.24
CA ALA A 89 14.60 -10.59 16.41
C ALA A 89 14.70 -12.11 16.65
N SER A 90 14.75 -12.90 15.57
CA SER A 90 14.88 -14.36 15.63
C SER A 90 13.84 -15.04 16.54
N ALA A 91 12.64 -14.45 16.64
CA ALA A 91 11.61 -14.85 17.59
C ALA A 91 10.31 -15.28 16.90
N LYS A 92 9.34 -15.71 17.72
CA LYS A 92 7.99 -16.05 17.33
C LYS A 92 7.00 -15.36 18.27
N SER A 93 5.82 -15.03 17.74
CA SER A 93 4.69 -14.55 18.52
C SER A 93 3.44 -15.32 18.13
N ARG A 94 2.61 -15.67 19.11
CA ARG A 94 1.35 -16.38 18.91
C ARG A 94 0.16 -15.43 18.94
N TYR A 95 -0.81 -15.73 18.09
CA TYR A 95 -2.10 -15.06 18.02
C TYR A 95 -3.19 -16.11 17.94
N LYS A 96 -4.39 -15.78 18.43
CA LYS A 96 -5.57 -16.65 18.33
C LYS A 96 -6.65 -15.98 17.50
N ILE A 97 -7.11 -16.66 16.45
CA ILE A 97 -8.23 -16.23 15.62
C ILE A 97 -9.46 -17.02 16.04
N LYS A 98 -10.58 -16.35 16.30
CA LYS A 98 -11.82 -17.02 16.72
C LYS A 98 -13.03 -16.15 16.41
N GLU A 99 -14.22 -16.70 16.59
CA GLU A 99 -15.43 -15.89 16.66
C GLU A 99 -15.49 -15.09 17.97
N GLY A 100 -16.00 -13.88 17.87
CA GLY A 100 -16.20 -12.93 18.96
C GLY A 100 -16.93 -11.68 18.49
N ILE A 101 -17.00 -10.68 19.36
CA ILE A 101 -17.50 -9.35 19.01
C ILE A 101 -16.27 -8.47 18.82
N ALA A 102 -16.15 -7.83 17.65
CA ALA A 102 -15.04 -6.93 17.37
C ALA A 102 -15.16 -5.64 18.19
N ASP A 103 -14.08 -5.23 18.85
CA ASP A 103 -13.94 -3.89 19.39
C ASP A 103 -13.99 -2.86 18.26
N ASN A 104 -14.35 -1.63 18.60
CA ASN A 104 -14.27 -0.52 17.67
C ASN A 104 -12.80 -0.09 17.49
N TYR A 105 -12.16 -0.59 16.44
CA TYR A 105 -10.79 -0.22 16.10
C TYR A 105 -10.74 1.16 15.44
N GLU A 106 -9.94 2.07 15.99
CA GLU A 106 -9.68 3.37 15.37
C GLU A 106 -9.04 3.18 13.98
N PRO A 107 -9.63 3.73 12.90
CA PRO A 107 -9.05 3.65 11.57
C PRO A 107 -7.69 4.36 11.50
N LYS A 108 -6.68 3.67 10.96
CA LYS A 108 -5.33 4.22 10.73
C LYS A 108 -4.99 4.38 9.25
N VAL A 109 -5.96 4.13 8.39
CA VAL A 109 -5.85 4.22 6.94
C VAL A 109 -7.14 4.77 6.38
N TYR A 110 -7.04 5.45 5.25
CA TYR A 110 -8.19 5.95 4.52
C TYR A 110 -7.84 6.19 3.06
N GLY A 111 -8.75 5.84 2.16
CA GLY A 111 -8.66 6.08 0.73
C GLY A 111 -10.00 6.48 0.17
N ARG A 112 -10.00 7.33 -0.86
CA ARG A 112 -11.23 7.72 -1.54
C ARG A 112 -10.99 8.25 -2.95
N TYR A 113 -12.06 8.18 -3.72
CA TYR A 113 -12.24 8.98 -4.93
C TYR A 113 -12.48 10.46 -4.57
N VAL A 114 -11.83 11.35 -5.31
CA VAL A 114 -11.80 12.80 -5.06
C VAL A 114 -12.33 13.56 -6.30
N PRO A 115 -13.66 13.53 -6.54
CA PRO A 115 -14.25 14.17 -7.71
C PRO A 115 -13.98 15.67 -7.77
N GLU A 116 -13.93 16.35 -6.63
CA GLU A 116 -13.64 17.78 -6.54
C GLU A 116 -12.25 18.14 -7.08
N ARG A 117 -11.31 17.19 -7.09
CA ARG A 117 -9.96 17.36 -7.61
C ARG A 117 -9.80 16.61 -8.94
N LEU A 118 -10.68 16.90 -9.90
CA LEU A 118 -10.62 16.34 -11.27
C LEU A 118 -10.58 14.81 -11.30
N ASP A 119 -11.34 14.19 -10.40
CA ASP A 119 -11.48 12.74 -10.30
C ASP A 119 -10.20 12.03 -9.83
N ASP A 120 -9.34 12.72 -9.08
CA ASP A 120 -8.17 12.10 -8.45
C ASP A 120 -8.59 10.95 -7.51
N TYR A 121 -7.65 10.06 -7.19
CA TYR A 121 -7.80 9.10 -6.09
C TYR A 121 -6.69 9.35 -5.08
N ALA A 122 -7.06 9.52 -3.81
CA ALA A 122 -6.12 9.82 -2.73
C ALA A 122 -6.26 8.79 -1.61
N TRP A 123 -5.13 8.44 -1.01
CA TRP A 123 -5.11 7.50 0.11
C TRP A 123 -3.97 7.83 1.08
N GLU A 124 -4.16 7.45 2.33
CA GLU A 124 -3.23 7.74 3.41
C GLU A 124 -3.28 6.67 4.50
N ASN A 125 -2.25 6.70 5.33
CA ASN A 125 -2.26 6.09 6.65
C ASN A 125 -1.77 7.10 7.69
N ASN A 126 -1.53 6.63 8.91
CA ASN A 126 -1.00 7.44 10.00
C ASN A 126 0.47 7.92 9.81
N LEU A 127 1.12 7.69 8.66
CA LEU A 127 2.51 8.06 8.40
C LEU A 127 2.75 8.75 7.05
N THR A 128 2.02 8.37 6.00
CA THR A 128 2.19 8.86 4.63
C THR A 128 0.85 9.04 3.94
N ALA A 129 0.82 9.90 2.93
CA ALA A 129 -0.32 10.09 2.04
C ALA A 129 0.15 10.10 0.59
N TYR A 130 -0.77 9.79 -0.32
CA TYR A 130 -0.50 9.66 -1.73
C TYR A 130 -1.71 10.05 -2.57
N ARG A 131 -1.44 10.30 -3.84
CA ARG A 131 -2.46 10.59 -4.84
C ARG A 131 -2.06 9.98 -6.19
N ILE A 132 -3.07 9.61 -6.96
CA ILE A 132 -2.94 9.48 -8.42
C ILE A 132 -4.01 10.33 -9.09
N TYR A 133 -3.66 10.81 -10.27
CA TYR A 133 -4.45 11.81 -10.96
C TYR A 133 -5.61 11.20 -11.73
N GLY A 134 -6.74 11.90 -11.74
CA GLY A 134 -7.99 11.47 -12.33
C GLY A 134 -8.15 11.68 -13.83
N PRO A 135 -9.10 10.99 -14.46
CA PRO A 135 -9.36 11.07 -15.91
C PRO A 135 -9.83 12.45 -16.39
N ARG A 136 -10.31 13.33 -15.50
CA ARG A 136 -10.73 14.69 -15.88
C ARG A 136 -9.58 15.70 -15.90
N LEU A 137 -8.37 15.29 -15.49
CA LEU A 137 -7.15 16.04 -15.75
C LEU A 137 -6.71 15.78 -17.19
N SER A 138 -6.89 16.76 -18.08
CA SER A 138 -6.65 16.57 -19.52
C SER A 138 -5.20 16.83 -19.98
N ASP A 139 -4.44 17.64 -19.23
CA ASP A 139 -3.05 18.00 -19.52
C ASP A 139 -2.38 18.59 -18.24
N PRO A 140 -1.20 18.13 -17.80
CA PRO A 140 -0.44 16.97 -18.29
C PRO A 140 -1.16 15.64 -18.09
N LYS A 141 -0.94 14.69 -19.02
CA LYS A 141 -1.29 13.27 -18.80
C LYS A 141 -0.32 12.65 -17.81
N THR A 142 -0.75 12.52 -16.56
CA THR A 142 0.07 11.99 -15.48
C THR A 142 -0.35 10.57 -15.12
N GLN A 143 0.63 9.69 -14.88
CA GLN A 143 0.38 8.34 -14.32
C GLN A 143 1.15 8.09 -13.03
N GLY A 144 2.10 8.98 -12.73
CA GLY A 144 2.97 8.86 -11.58
C GLY A 144 2.21 8.93 -10.27
N VAL A 145 2.80 8.32 -9.24
CA VAL A 145 2.33 8.44 -7.87
C VAL A 145 2.78 9.77 -7.32
N ASP A 146 1.83 10.54 -6.84
CA ASP A 146 2.13 11.73 -6.07
C ASP A 146 2.24 11.36 -4.58
N VAL A 147 3.28 11.86 -3.92
CA VAL A 147 3.67 11.48 -2.55
C VAL A 147 3.54 12.71 -1.67
N TRP A 148 2.72 12.61 -0.64
CA TRP A 148 2.49 13.69 0.31
C TRP A 148 3.19 13.36 1.63
N VAL A 149 3.95 14.33 2.15
CA VAL A 149 4.69 14.16 3.40
C VAL A 149 3.77 14.51 4.57
N LYS A 150 3.76 13.68 5.61
CA LYS A 150 2.96 13.91 6.82
C LYS A 150 3.85 14.14 8.03
N ASN A 151 3.40 15.04 8.89
CA ASN A 151 3.94 15.29 10.22
C ASN A 151 2.85 15.08 11.30
N THR A 152 1.83 14.28 10.99
CA THR A 152 0.74 13.93 11.88
C THR A 152 0.34 12.47 11.69
N GLU A 153 -0.12 11.84 12.77
CA GLU A 153 -0.71 10.50 12.72
C GLU A 153 -2.20 10.52 12.34
N LYS A 154 -2.83 11.69 12.32
CA LYS A 154 -4.24 11.85 11.94
C LYS A 154 -4.46 11.52 10.48
N LEU A 155 -5.62 10.96 10.15
CA LEU A 155 -6.11 10.88 8.78
C LEU A 155 -6.58 12.27 8.34
N ILE A 156 -5.81 12.93 7.46
CA ILE A 156 -5.87 14.38 7.21
C ILE A 156 -6.28 14.73 5.77
N ILE A 157 -6.31 13.79 4.82
CA ILE A 157 -6.51 14.15 3.39
C ILE A 157 -7.84 14.86 3.15
N ASN A 158 -8.89 14.52 3.90
CA ASN A 158 -10.19 15.21 3.80
C ASN A 158 -10.11 16.67 4.25
N GLU A 159 -9.40 16.95 5.34
CA GLU A 159 -9.20 18.33 5.82
C GLU A 159 -8.34 19.12 4.84
N TRP A 160 -7.29 18.49 4.29
CA TRP A 160 -6.44 19.07 3.24
C TRP A 160 -7.23 19.44 1.98
N PHE A 161 -8.03 18.52 1.44
CA PHE A 161 -8.88 18.83 0.29
C PHE A 161 -9.94 19.88 0.59
N ALA A 162 -10.56 19.84 1.78
CA ALA A 162 -11.56 20.84 2.18
C ALA A 162 -10.96 22.24 2.32
N ARG A 163 -9.71 22.33 2.81
CA ARG A 163 -8.96 23.59 2.93
C ARG A 163 -8.55 24.14 1.56
N ASN A 164 -8.34 23.26 0.58
CA ASN A 164 -7.83 23.59 -0.75
C ASN A 164 -6.51 24.38 -0.72
N ASP A 165 -5.69 24.12 0.29
CA ASP A 165 -4.35 24.68 0.48
C ASP A 165 -3.47 23.65 1.20
N TYR A 166 -3.25 22.53 0.51
CA TYR A 166 -2.50 21.39 1.02
C TYR A 166 -1.04 21.40 0.55
N HIS A 167 -0.62 22.42 -0.20
CA HIS A 167 0.78 22.70 -0.53
C HIS A 167 1.48 23.54 0.54
N HIS A 168 0.73 24.06 1.52
CA HIS A 168 1.28 24.76 2.67
C HIS A 168 1.28 23.86 3.90
N ASN A 169 2.42 23.78 4.60
CA ASN A 169 2.53 23.01 5.83
C ASN A 169 2.05 23.81 7.04
N TYR A 170 0.85 23.48 7.53
CA TYR A 170 0.25 24.04 8.74
C TYR A 170 0.66 23.29 10.03
N GLY A 171 1.64 22.40 9.94
CA GLY A 171 2.12 21.53 11.02
C GLY A 171 1.78 20.05 10.80
N GLU A 172 0.84 19.74 9.90
CA GLU A 172 0.42 18.37 9.60
C GLU A 172 1.19 17.70 8.44
N GLY A 173 1.99 18.46 7.69
CA GLY A 173 2.58 18.03 6.41
C GLY A 173 1.99 18.76 5.21
N MET A 174 2.32 18.30 4.00
CA MET A 174 1.91 18.91 2.74
C MET A 174 2.11 18.00 1.52
N ASP A 175 1.47 18.36 0.41
CA ASP A 175 1.82 17.96 -0.96
C ASP A 175 2.94 18.87 -1.48
N CYS A 176 4.15 18.34 -1.59
CA CYS A 176 5.33 19.09 -2.05
C CYS A 176 6.07 18.38 -3.20
N TYR A 177 5.56 17.24 -3.67
CA TYR A 177 6.25 16.38 -4.63
C TYR A 177 5.71 16.57 -6.05
N LYS A 178 6.54 17.11 -6.93
CA LYS A 178 6.12 17.43 -8.30
C LYS A 178 6.26 16.24 -9.23
N VAL A 179 5.13 15.69 -9.67
CA VAL A 179 5.15 14.48 -10.50
C VAL A 179 5.40 14.77 -11.99
N GLY A 180 4.63 15.68 -12.60
CA GLY A 180 4.68 15.91 -14.05
C GLY A 180 4.40 14.65 -14.90
N ASN A 181 4.87 14.63 -16.15
CA ASN A 181 4.74 13.48 -17.07
C ASN A 181 5.78 12.39 -16.78
N THR A 182 5.78 11.86 -15.55
CA THR A 182 6.78 10.88 -15.09
C THR A 182 6.11 9.71 -14.36
N LEU A 183 6.94 8.82 -13.78
CA LEU A 183 6.49 7.72 -12.91
C LEU A 183 6.24 8.16 -11.45
N GLY A 184 6.45 9.44 -11.11
CA GLY A 184 6.18 9.96 -9.77
C GLY A 184 6.99 9.24 -8.70
N GLY A 185 6.36 8.80 -7.62
CA GLY A 185 6.97 8.07 -6.50
C GLY A 185 6.84 6.55 -6.64
N GLY A 186 7.08 6.00 -7.83
CA GLY A 186 7.13 4.55 -8.03
C GLY A 186 6.00 3.93 -8.85
N ALA A 187 5.43 4.65 -9.83
CA ALA A 187 4.58 4.01 -10.83
C ALA A 187 5.40 3.14 -11.79
N LEU A 188 4.73 2.21 -12.49
CA LEU A 188 5.29 1.34 -13.52
C LEU A 188 4.87 1.80 -14.92
N ALA A 189 5.76 1.65 -15.90
CA ALA A 189 5.48 1.79 -17.32
C ALA A 189 6.09 0.64 -18.13
N ILE A 190 5.52 0.40 -19.31
CA ILE A 190 6.10 -0.50 -20.31
C ILE A 190 7.28 0.20 -20.97
N VAL A 191 8.33 -0.55 -21.26
CA VAL A 191 9.51 -0.08 -22.01
C VAL A 191 9.45 -0.63 -23.43
N GLN A 192 9.52 0.24 -24.42
CA GLN A 192 9.62 -0.13 -25.83
C GLN A 192 10.61 0.80 -26.52
N GLU A 193 11.58 0.26 -27.26
CA GLU A 193 12.58 1.05 -28.00
C GLU A 193 13.30 2.12 -27.13
N SER A 194 13.63 1.77 -25.88
CA SER A 194 14.22 2.68 -24.88
C SER A 194 13.35 3.87 -24.45
N GLN A 195 12.03 3.81 -24.71
CA GLN A 195 11.05 4.79 -24.28
C GLN A 195 10.09 4.20 -23.25
N LEU A 196 9.66 5.03 -22.31
CA LEU A 196 8.57 4.70 -21.38
C LEU A 196 7.24 5.00 -22.04
N LEU A 197 6.41 3.98 -22.19
CA LEU A 197 5.04 4.14 -22.65
C LEU A 197 4.14 4.46 -21.45
N LEU A 198 3.75 5.72 -21.32
CA LEU A 198 2.89 6.17 -20.22
C LEU A 198 1.42 5.86 -20.55
N SER A 199 0.72 5.15 -19.67
CA SER A 199 -0.70 4.84 -19.82
C SER A 199 -1.61 6.03 -19.48
N GLY A 200 -1.08 7.02 -18.76
CA GLY A 200 -1.80 8.22 -18.34
C GLY A 200 -2.71 7.96 -17.13
N ASN A 201 -3.83 8.68 -17.06
CA ASN A 201 -4.80 8.53 -15.97
C ASN A 201 -5.58 7.21 -16.11
N TYR A 202 -6.09 6.71 -14.98
CA TYR A 202 -6.94 5.53 -14.98
C TYR A 202 -8.28 5.82 -15.69
N LEU A 203 -8.88 4.80 -16.30
CA LEU A 203 -10.24 4.84 -16.87
C LEU A 203 -11.30 4.45 -15.85
N GLN A 204 -10.99 3.49 -14.99
CA GLN A 204 -11.89 2.98 -13.96
C GLN A 204 -11.13 2.84 -12.65
N GLN A 205 -11.83 3.08 -11.54
CA GLN A 205 -11.31 2.85 -10.20
C GLN A 205 -12.35 2.13 -9.35
N GLU A 206 -11.88 1.35 -8.39
CA GLU A 206 -12.68 0.70 -7.36
C GLU A 206 -11.95 0.76 -6.02
N CYS A 207 -12.64 1.24 -4.98
CA CYS A 207 -12.15 1.13 -3.60
C CYS A 207 -12.51 -0.28 -3.07
N VAL A 208 -11.51 -1.13 -2.90
CA VAL A 208 -11.67 -2.54 -2.47
C VAL A 208 -11.77 -2.67 -0.97
N ALA A 209 -10.98 -1.89 -0.22
CA ALA A 209 -11.00 -1.92 1.24
C ALA A 209 -10.70 -0.53 1.81
N ASN A 210 -11.26 -0.20 2.96
CA ASN A 210 -11.05 1.11 3.57
C ASN A 210 -11.07 1.07 5.11
N GLY A 211 -10.04 0.47 5.68
CA GLY A 211 -9.78 0.47 7.12
C GLY A 211 -10.39 -0.70 7.91
N PRO A 212 -9.99 -0.85 9.18
CA PRO A 212 -9.14 0.08 9.95
C PRO A 212 -7.62 -0.04 9.70
N LEU A 213 -7.14 -1.13 9.09
CA LEU A 213 -5.71 -1.42 8.96
C LEU A 213 -5.15 -1.33 7.54
N ARG A 214 -5.96 -1.54 6.51
CA ARG A 214 -5.60 -1.41 5.10
C ARG A 214 -6.65 -0.62 4.33
N THR A 215 -6.18 0.33 3.53
CA THR A 215 -6.92 0.87 2.40
C THR A 215 -6.37 0.26 1.12
N GLU A 216 -7.25 -0.08 0.18
CA GLU A 216 -6.89 -0.80 -1.04
C GLU A 216 -7.79 -0.35 -2.18
N ALA A 217 -7.19 -0.14 -3.35
CA ALA A 217 -7.90 0.29 -4.55
C ALA A 217 -7.36 -0.39 -5.81
N GLU A 218 -8.23 -0.56 -6.79
CA GLU A 218 -7.90 -1.08 -8.11
C GLU A 218 -8.18 -0.04 -9.17
N PHE A 219 -7.36 -0.02 -10.22
CA PHE A 219 -7.44 0.89 -11.35
C PHE A 219 -7.25 0.12 -12.65
N ILE A 220 -8.03 0.47 -13.66
CA ILE A 220 -7.87 -0.04 -15.04
C ILE A 220 -7.52 1.14 -15.93
N TYR A 221 -6.47 1.02 -16.72
CA TYR A 221 -5.99 2.06 -17.62
C TYR A 221 -6.44 1.83 -19.07
N ALA A 222 -6.34 2.87 -19.89
CA ALA A 222 -6.50 2.73 -21.33
C ALA A 222 -5.44 1.78 -21.90
N PRO A 223 -5.77 0.96 -22.92
CA PRO A 223 -4.78 0.10 -23.55
C PRO A 223 -3.62 0.91 -24.12
N VAL A 224 -2.41 0.40 -23.95
CA VAL A 224 -1.17 0.95 -24.51
C VAL A 224 -0.79 0.11 -25.72
N ALA A 225 -0.54 0.76 -26.87
CA ALA A 225 -0.09 0.06 -28.06
C ALA A 225 1.38 -0.38 -27.90
N VAL A 226 1.63 -1.69 -27.97
CA VAL A 226 2.97 -2.31 -27.87
C VAL A 226 3.09 -3.30 -29.02
N ASP A 227 4.06 -3.11 -29.91
CA ASP A 227 4.29 -3.94 -31.10
C ASP A 227 3.01 -4.23 -31.92
N GLY A 228 2.12 -3.23 -32.04
CA GLY A 228 0.85 -3.33 -32.77
C GLY A 228 -0.27 -4.08 -32.03
N ARG A 229 -0.11 -4.36 -30.72
CA ARG A 229 -1.13 -4.96 -29.85
C ARG A 229 -1.54 -4.00 -28.75
N ASP A 230 -2.79 -4.12 -28.32
CA ASP A 230 -3.34 -3.34 -27.20
C ASP A 230 -3.09 -4.06 -25.88
N VAL A 231 -2.17 -3.52 -25.08
CA VAL A 231 -1.84 -4.05 -23.74
C VAL A 231 -2.65 -3.32 -22.68
N VAL A 232 -3.45 -4.06 -21.92
CA VAL A 232 -4.25 -3.51 -20.82
C VAL A 232 -3.47 -3.61 -19.52
N ILE A 233 -3.42 -2.50 -18.78
CA ILE A 233 -2.80 -2.43 -17.46
C ILE A 233 -3.90 -2.33 -16.41
N LYS A 234 -3.91 -3.30 -15.49
CA LYS A 234 -4.64 -3.20 -14.22
C LYS A 234 -3.63 -2.98 -13.10
N ARG A 235 -3.90 -2.01 -12.23
CA ARG A 235 -3.06 -1.68 -11.08
C ARG A 235 -3.87 -1.83 -9.81
N ARG A 236 -3.32 -2.52 -8.82
CA ARG A 236 -3.84 -2.57 -7.47
C ARG A 236 -2.85 -1.90 -6.54
N ILE A 237 -3.35 -1.07 -5.64
CA ILE A 237 -2.54 -0.45 -4.59
C ILE A 237 -3.11 -0.82 -3.23
N TRP A 238 -2.24 -0.94 -2.24
CA TRP A 238 -2.69 -0.94 -0.85
C TRP A 238 -1.68 -0.27 0.06
N LEU A 239 -2.22 0.33 1.11
CA LEU A 239 -1.45 0.97 2.15
C LEU A 239 -1.95 0.48 3.50
N ASP A 240 -1.01 -0.02 4.30
CA ASP A 240 -1.27 -0.55 5.62
C ASP A 240 -0.95 0.50 6.68
N ALA A 241 -1.66 0.47 7.80
CA ALA A 241 -1.33 1.24 8.99
C ALA A 241 0.15 1.06 9.36
N ASN A 242 0.79 2.09 9.88
CA ASN A 242 2.18 2.04 10.36
C ASN A 242 3.23 1.65 9.30
N SER A 243 2.90 1.60 8.01
CA SER A 243 3.84 1.39 6.91
C SER A 243 4.25 2.72 6.26
N ARG A 244 5.51 2.86 5.83
CA ARG A 244 5.95 4.00 4.99
C ARG A 244 5.93 3.69 3.50
N PHE A 245 5.64 2.45 3.14
CA PHE A 245 5.56 2.00 1.74
C PHE A 245 4.12 1.69 1.37
N CYS A 246 3.70 2.25 0.24
CA CYS A 246 2.54 1.80 -0.51
C CYS A 246 2.95 0.63 -1.38
N PHE A 247 2.21 -0.47 -1.29
CA PHE A 247 2.38 -1.58 -2.21
C PHE A 247 1.63 -1.31 -3.49
N GLN A 248 2.19 -1.80 -4.60
CA GLN A 248 1.59 -1.70 -5.92
C GLN A 248 1.80 -3.02 -6.65
N GLU A 249 0.73 -3.54 -7.23
CA GLU A 249 0.71 -4.72 -8.06
C GLU A 249 0.17 -4.33 -9.43
N TYR A 250 0.84 -4.81 -10.48
CA TYR A 250 0.48 -4.53 -11.86
C TYR A 250 0.23 -5.84 -12.59
N GLU A 251 -0.94 -5.96 -13.20
CA GLU A 251 -1.32 -7.05 -14.09
C GLU A 251 -1.40 -6.49 -15.51
N LEU A 252 -0.58 -7.04 -16.40
CA LEU A 252 -0.54 -6.68 -17.81
C LEU A 252 -1.14 -7.84 -18.62
N THR A 253 -2.02 -7.53 -19.56
CA THR A 253 -2.68 -8.52 -20.44
C THR A 253 -2.73 -8.01 -21.88
N GLY A 254 -2.97 -8.90 -22.85
CA GLY A 254 -3.05 -8.52 -24.27
C GLY A 254 -1.74 -8.62 -25.05
N PHE A 255 -0.69 -9.19 -24.46
CA PHE A 255 0.58 -9.49 -25.12
C PHE A 255 0.90 -11.00 -25.06
N GLU A 256 1.86 -11.44 -25.88
CA GLU A 256 2.44 -12.78 -25.82
C GLU A 256 3.92 -12.68 -25.49
N GLY A 257 4.45 -13.64 -24.72
CA GLY A 257 5.87 -13.67 -24.36
C GLY A 257 6.18 -12.81 -23.14
N GLU A 258 7.28 -12.08 -23.21
CA GLU A 258 7.78 -11.20 -22.14
C GLU A 258 7.62 -9.74 -22.56
N ILE A 259 7.37 -8.86 -21.58
CA ILE A 259 7.29 -7.42 -21.78
C ILE A 259 8.23 -6.74 -20.80
N GLU A 260 9.05 -5.83 -21.31
CA GLU A 260 9.96 -5.06 -20.47
C GLU A 260 9.17 -3.94 -19.77
N VAL A 261 9.45 -3.76 -18.49
CA VAL A 261 8.79 -2.76 -17.64
C VAL A 261 9.82 -2.03 -16.79
N ALA A 262 9.54 -0.78 -16.49
CA ALA A 262 10.33 0.03 -15.57
C ALA A 262 9.42 0.59 -14.48
N ALA A 263 9.88 0.53 -13.23
CA ALA A 263 9.35 1.35 -12.15
C ALA A 263 10.39 2.40 -11.78
N GLY A 264 9.94 3.61 -11.47
CA GLY A 264 10.87 4.71 -11.27
C GLY A 264 10.34 5.80 -10.36
N VAL A 265 11.29 6.61 -9.90
CA VAL A 265 11.05 7.83 -9.13
C VAL A 265 11.43 9.02 -10.00
N VAL A 266 10.62 10.09 -10.03
CA VAL A 266 11.06 11.35 -10.65
C VAL A 266 12.18 11.94 -9.81
N MET A 267 13.16 12.52 -10.49
CA MET A 267 14.33 13.13 -9.87
C MET A 267 14.24 14.65 -10.07
N HIS A 268 14.41 15.39 -8.98
CA HIS A 268 14.49 16.84 -8.96
C HIS A 268 15.94 17.27 -8.71
N ASP A 269 16.22 17.83 -7.53
CA ASP A 269 17.56 18.24 -7.09
C ASP A 269 18.18 17.16 -6.18
N VAL A 270 18.39 15.96 -6.76
CA VAL A 270 18.88 14.77 -6.04
C VAL A 270 20.18 15.06 -5.29
N LYS A 271 20.15 14.86 -3.97
CA LYS A 271 21.31 14.97 -3.08
C LYS A 271 22.08 13.67 -2.97
N ASP A 272 21.36 12.56 -2.90
CA ASP A 272 21.94 11.21 -2.84
C ASP A 272 21.02 10.22 -3.52
N ILE A 273 21.62 9.23 -4.20
CA ILE A 273 20.89 8.16 -4.86
C ILE A 273 21.70 6.87 -4.76
N THR A 274 21.03 5.82 -4.30
CA THR A 274 21.59 4.47 -4.24
C THR A 274 20.66 3.53 -4.98
N GLN A 275 21.20 2.79 -5.94
CA GLN A 275 20.52 1.71 -6.62
C GLN A 275 21.33 0.43 -6.45
N GLN A 276 20.71 -0.61 -5.89
CA GLN A 276 21.34 -1.92 -5.72
C GLN A 276 20.33 -3.03 -5.97
N GLY A 277 20.66 -3.94 -6.88
CA GLY A 277 19.79 -5.04 -7.26
C GLY A 277 18.40 -4.53 -7.67
N ASN A 278 17.38 -4.99 -6.95
CA ASN A 278 15.97 -4.71 -7.25
C ASN A 278 15.40 -3.55 -6.42
N TRP A 279 16.23 -2.66 -5.87
CA TRP A 279 15.74 -1.47 -5.18
C TRP A 279 16.56 -0.22 -5.52
N LEU A 280 15.89 0.92 -5.38
CA LEU A 280 16.45 2.27 -5.50
C LEU A 280 15.95 3.11 -4.34
N ALA A 281 16.82 3.92 -3.76
CA ALA A 281 16.46 4.98 -2.82
C ALA A 281 17.12 6.28 -3.26
N LEU A 282 16.40 7.39 -3.08
CA LEU A 282 16.93 8.73 -3.29
C LEU A 282 16.55 9.65 -2.15
N THR A 283 17.40 10.66 -1.96
CA THR A 283 17.14 11.80 -1.09
C THR A 283 17.25 13.07 -1.93
N GLU A 284 16.24 13.92 -1.84
CA GLU A 284 16.21 15.23 -2.49
C GLU A 284 15.48 16.23 -1.57
N PRO A 285 15.62 17.54 -1.78
CA PRO A 285 14.78 18.51 -1.08
C PRO A 285 13.30 18.15 -1.23
N ALA A 286 12.53 18.20 -0.16
CA ALA A 286 11.12 17.84 -0.20
C ALA A 286 10.29 18.74 -1.13
N SER A 287 10.84 19.86 -1.58
CA SER A 287 10.09 21.02 -2.03
C SER A 287 10.77 21.74 -3.18
N ASP A 288 9.97 22.07 -4.20
CA ASP A 288 10.23 23.17 -5.16
C ASP A 288 9.85 24.55 -4.54
N SER A 289 9.55 24.65 -3.22
CA SER A 289 9.13 25.91 -2.58
C SER A 289 10.28 26.91 -2.46
N SER A 290 9.91 28.16 -2.21
CA SER A 290 10.84 29.26 -2.00
C SER A 290 11.68 29.16 -0.71
N ASP A 291 11.44 28.15 0.16
CA ASP A 291 12.12 28.01 1.46
C ASP A 291 12.47 26.53 1.78
N ALA A 292 13.48 26.03 1.07
CA ALA A 292 13.94 24.65 1.19
C ALA A 292 14.52 24.30 2.58
N GLU A 293 15.03 25.27 3.35
CA GLU A 293 15.55 25.00 4.71
C GLU A 293 14.44 24.60 5.67
N ARG A 294 13.25 25.22 5.54
CA ARG A 294 12.07 24.89 6.35
C ARG A 294 11.51 23.51 6.03
N ASP A 295 11.47 23.15 4.75
CA ASP A 295 10.75 21.96 4.27
C ASP A 295 11.57 20.68 4.39
N GLY A 296 12.91 20.78 4.47
CA GLY A 296 13.80 19.65 4.66
C GLY A 296 13.88 18.73 3.43
N ASP A 297 14.19 17.46 3.66
CA ASP A 297 14.41 16.47 2.61
C ASP A 297 13.31 15.42 2.56
N ILE A 298 12.96 15.00 1.34
CA ILE A 298 12.13 13.83 1.10
C ILE A 298 13.03 12.64 0.75
N LEU A 299 12.72 11.49 1.35
CA LEU A 299 13.38 10.23 1.07
C LEU A 299 12.37 9.32 0.37
N LEU A 300 12.71 8.89 -0.84
CA LEU A 300 11.87 8.03 -1.66
C LEU A 300 12.58 6.72 -1.93
N GLY A 301 11.81 5.64 -2.01
CA GLY A 301 12.34 4.33 -2.32
C GLY A 301 11.37 3.52 -3.18
N VAL A 302 11.92 2.84 -4.17
CA VAL A 302 11.20 1.86 -4.98
C VAL A 302 11.86 0.51 -4.75
N ILE A 303 11.06 -0.46 -4.33
CA ILE A 303 11.51 -1.82 -4.04
C ILE A 303 10.73 -2.76 -4.95
N LEU A 304 11.41 -3.37 -5.90
CA LEU A 304 10.84 -4.39 -6.77
C LEU A 304 10.87 -5.76 -6.09
N GLN A 305 10.00 -6.65 -6.54
CA GLN A 305 10.03 -8.04 -6.12
C GLN A 305 11.42 -8.64 -6.38
N GLY A 306 11.98 -9.37 -5.42
CA GLY A 306 13.33 -9.91 -5.53
C GLY A 306 14.40 -9.13 -4.74
N ALA A 307 14.11 -7.90 -4.31
CA ALA A 307 15.06 -7.11 -3.52
C ALA A 307 15.30 -7.72 -2.13
N GLU A 308 16.56 -7.82 -1.72
CA GLU A 308 16.94 -8.13 -0.34
C GLU A 308 16.75 -6.87 0.50
N LYS A 309 15.87 -6.92 1.51
CA LYS A 309 15.82 -5.88 2.55
C LYS A 309 17.08 -6.00 3.39
N GLN A 310 18.04 -5.10 3.17
CA GLN A 310 19.20 -4.93 4.06
C GLN A 310 18.75 -4.28 5.37
#